data_AF-A0A7S3KLG2-F1
#
_entry.id   AF-A0A7S3KLG2-F1
#
_cell.length_a   1.000
_cell.length_b   1.000
_cell.length_c   1.000
_cell.angle_alpha   90.00
_cell.angle_beta   90.00
_cell.angle_gamma   90.00
#
_symmetry.space_group_name_H-M   'P 1'
#
loop_
_entity.id
_entity.type
_entity.pdbx_description
1 polymer ?
#
loop_
_entity_poly.entity_id
_entity_poly.type
_entity_poly.pdbx_seq_one_letter_code
_entity_poly.pdbx_strand_id
1 'polypeptide(L)'
;MLCERLKNFQNCTKLRKTILCFLAAKSSDQDLKDEIELFNQIDTNKDGYITLKEMKKALSKIPSIDPDKIEEIVKNLDMENNGAINYNEFLAAVLGESIAKDYNKVTQAFKFFDKDNNGYIEDKELKEALTGA
;
A
#
# COMPACT_ATOMS: atom_id res chain seq x y z
N MET A 1 3.96 6.90 -13.23
CA MET A 1 3.90 5.56 -12.59
C MET A 1 3.69 5.64 -11.09
N LEU A 2 4.60 6.21 -10.27
CA LEU A 2 4.41 6.25 -8.81
C LEU A 2 3.25 7.18 -8.36
N CYS A 3 3.25 8.45 -8.76
CA CYS A 3 2.20 9.40 -8.32
C CYS A 3 0.78 9.06 -8.76
N GLU A 4 0.63 8.33 -9.86
CA GLU A 4 -0.67 7.89 -10.35
C GLU A 4 -1.23 6.78 -9.44
N ARG A 5 -0.36 5.85 -9.03
CA ARG A 5 -0.68 4.79 -8.04
C ARG A 5 -1.03 5.38 -6.67
N LEU A 6 -0.26 6.38 -6.21
CA LEU A 6 -0.51 7.05 -4.93
C LEU A 6 -1.84 7.81 -4.93
N LYS A 7 -2.20 8.50 -6.02
CA LYS A 7 -3.51 9.15 -6.18
C LYS A 7 -4.67 8.16 -6.19
N ASN A 8 -4.52 7.02 -6.87
CA ASN A 8 -5.60 6.02 -6.95
C ASN A 8 -5.84 5.30 -5.61
N PHE A 9 -4.83 5.23 -4.72
CA PHE A 9 -4.97 4.68 -3.38
C PHE A 9 -5.78 5.56 -2.42
N GLN A 10 -5.80 6.89 -2.63
CA GLN A 10 -6.52 7.85 -1.77
C GLN A 10 -8.04 7.60 -1.71
N ASN A 11 -8.63 7.01 -2.75
CA ASN A 11 -10.07 6.77 -2.87
C ASN A 11 -10.51 5.35 -2.45
N CYS A 12 -9.62 4.56 -1.82
CA CYS A 12 -9.89 3.16 -1.51
C CYS A 12 -10.56 2.98 -0.13
N THR A 13 -11.62 2.16 -0.09
CA THR A 13 -12.31 1.78 1.15
C THR A 13 -11.38 1.06 2.13
N LYS A 14 -11.70 1.06 3.43
CA LYS A 14 -10.92 0.35 4.47
C LYS A 14 -10.64 -1.11 4.07
N LEU A 15 -11.66 -1.79 3.53
CA LEU A 15 -11.54 -3.15 2.98
C LEU A 15 -10.46 -3.26 1.90
N ARG A 16 -10.46 -2.35 0.92
CA ARG A 16 -9.46 -2.35 -0.15
C ARG A 16 -8.06 -2.10 0.39
N LYS A 17 -7.90 -1.19 1.36
CA LYS A 17 -6.61 -0.97 2.02
C LYS A 17 -6.13 -2.23 2.76
N THR A 18 -6.99 -2.90 3.53
CA THR A 18 -6.66 -4.14 4.25
C THR A 18 -6.25 -5.27 3.30
N ILE A 19 -6.98 -5.47 2.19
CA ILE A 19 -6.64 -6.47 1.17
C ILE A 19 -5.26 -6.20 0.57
N LEU A 20 -4.95 -4.93 0.27
CA LEU A 20 -3.66 -4.56 -0.30
C LEU A 20 -2.51 -4.76 0.68
N CYS A 21 -2.68 -4.42 1.97
CA CYS A 21 -1.69 -4.71 3.01
C CYS A 21 -1.46 -6.21 3.18
N PHE A 22 -2.53 -7.02 3.19
CA PHE A 22 -2.41 -8.49 3.31
C PHE A 22 -1.63 -9.10 2.14
N LEU A 23 -1.94 -8.67 0.91
CA LEU A 23 -1.28 -9.18 -0.28
C LEU A 23 0.17 -8.73 -0.39
N ALA A 24 0.49 -7.52 0.08
CA ALA A 24 1.86 -7.07 0.24
C ALA A 24 2.63 -7.98 1.23
N ALA A 25 2.07 -8.25 2.40
CA ALA A 25 2.69 -9.07 3.44
C ALA A 25 2.86 -10.56 3.06
N LYS A 26 2.10 -11.06 2.08
CA LYS A 26 2.17 -12.44 1.57
C LYS A 26 2.97 -12.60 0.29
N SER A 27 3.35 -11.50 -0.36
CA SER A 27 4.21 -11.54 -1.55
C SER A 27 5.66 -11.79 -1.13
N SER A 28 6.41 -12.56 -1.92
CA SER A 28 7.82 -12.81 -1.64
C SER A 28 8.67 -11.58 -1.98
N ASP A 29 9.79 -11.39 -1.29
CA ASP A 29 10.73 -10.28 -1.57
C ASP A 29 11.25 -10.29 -3.04
N GLN A 30 11.20 -11.45 -3.71
CA GLN A 30 11.54 -11.54 -5.14
C GLN A 30 10.48 -10.91 -6.05
N ASP A 31 9.20 -10.98 -5.67
CA ASP A 31 8.08 -10.41 -6.44
C ASP A 31 7.90 -8.91 -6.21
N LEU A 32 8.59 -8.36 -5.20
CA LEU A 32 8.51 -6.97 -4.75
C LEU A 32 9.84 -6.23 -4.90
N LYS A 33 10.78 -6.79 -5.65
CA LYS A 33 12.18 -6.34 -5.67
C LYS A 33 12.30 -4.89 -6.13
N ASP A 34 11.50 -4.49 -7.11
CA ASP A 34 11.47 -3.13 -7.64
C ASP A 34 10.86 -2.15 -6.63
N GLU A 35 9.82 -2.57 -5.90
CA GLU A 35 9.19 -1.78 -4.85
C GLU A 35 10.05 -1.64 -3.60
N ILE A 36 10.79 -2.70 -3.22
CA ILE A 36 11.79 -2.70 -2.14
C ILE A 36 12.93 -1.75 -2.50
N GLU A 37 13.44 -1.83 -3.72
CA GLU A 37 14.51 -0.94 -4.17
C GLU A 37 14.04 0.51 -4.20
N LEU A 38 12.81 0.76 -4.64
CA LEU A 38 12.21 2.09 -4.61
C LEU A 38 12.04 2.61 -3.18
N PHE A 39 11.57 1.78 -2.24
CA PHE A 39 11.48 2.15 -0.82
C PHE A 39 12.86 2.56 -0.28
N ASN A 40 13.87 1.72 -0.50
CA ASN A 40 15.24 1.97 -0.04
C ASN A 40 15.91 3.18 -0.70
N GLN A 41 15.49 3.57 -1.91
CA GLN A 41 15.97 4.80 -2.56
C GLN A 41 15.37 6.06 -1.94
N ILE A 42 14.17 5.96 -1.36
CA ILE A 42 13.45 7.07 -0.74
C ILE A 42 13.83 7.19 0.74
N ASP A 43 13.85 6.08 1.47
CA ASP A 43 14.31 5.97 2.86
C ASP A 43 15.84 6.15 2.94
N THR A 44 16.27 7.42 3.00
CA THR A 44 17.69 7.76 2.90
C THR A 44 18.45 7.54 4.20
N ASN A 45 17.76 7.61 5.34
CA ASN A 45 18.36 7.35 6.65
C ASN A 45 18.27 5.88 7.07
N LYS A 46 17.50 5.06 6.34
CA LYS A 46 17.30 3.61 6.55
C LYS A 46 16.66 3.30 7.90
N ASP A 47 15.76 4.16 8.36
CA ASP A 47 15.05 3.94 9.62
C ASP A 47 13.78 3.09 9.45
N GLY A 48 13.43 2.73 8.21
CA GLY A 48 12.24 1.94 7.88
C GLY A 48 10.97 2.78 7.71
N TYR A 49 11.11 4.11 7.70
CA TYR A 49 10.02 5.07 7.52
C TYR A 49 10.38 6.08 6.44
N ILE A 50 9.40 6.45 5.62
CA ILE A 50 9.55 7.53 4.65
C ILE A 50 8.89 8.77 5.22
N THR A 51 9.71 9.74 5.60
CA THR A 51 9.21 11.04 6.05
C THR A 51 8.74 11.90 4.88
N LEU A 52 7.92 12.93 5.16
CA LEU A 52 7.53 13.92 4.16
C LEU A 52 8.74 14.55 3.45
N LYS A 53 9.85 14.79 4.18
CA LYS A 53 11.06 15.37 3.61
C LYS A 53 11.73 14.43 2.61
N GLU A 54 11.81 13.15 2.95
CA GLU A 54 12.38 12.11 2.09
C GLU A 54 11.52 11.89 0.86
N MET A 55 10.20 11.84 1.03
CA MET A 55 9.26 11.77 -0.08
C MET A 55 9.39 13.00 -1.00
N LYS A 56 9.44 14.22 -0.46
CA LYS A 56 9.66 15.44 -1.25
C LYS A 56 10.98 15.39 -2.02
N LYS A 57 12.06 14.92 -1.40
CA LYS A 57 13.40 14.81 -2.02
C LYS A 57 13.45 13.73 -3.12
N ALA A 58 12.73 12.63 -2.95
CA ALA A 58 12.63 11.60 -3.96
C ALA A 58 11.81 12.07 -5.17
N LEU A 59 10.67 12.71 -4.91
CA LEU A 59 9.74 13.15 -5.95
C LEU A 59 10.16 14.46 -6.62
N SER A 60 11.03 15.28 -6.01
CA SER A 60 11.56 16.49 -6.63
C SER A 60 12.40 16.21 -7.88
N LYS A 61 12.86 14.98 -8.07
CA LYS A 61 13.56 14.52 -9.28
C LYS A 61 12.61 14.24 -10.45
N ILE A 62 11.30 14.23 -10.21
CA ILE A 62 10.26 13.98 -11.19
C ILE A 62 9.59 15.33 -11.50
N PRO A 63 9.85 15.96 -12.65
CA PRO A 63 9.47 17.34 -12.94
C PRO A 63 7.96 17.60 -13.05
N SER A 64 7.13 16.56 -13.01
CA SER A 64 5.68 16.63 -13.19
C SER A 64 4.87 16.55 -11.88
N ILE A 65 5.53 16.58 -10.71
CA ILE A 65 4.85 16.49 -9.41
C ILE A 65 4.86 17.84 -8.70
N ASP A 66 3.67 18.25 -8.33
CA ASP A 66 3.37 19.43 -7.56
C ASP A 66 3.71 19.21 -6.06
N PRO A 67 4.56 20.05 -5.44
CA PRO A 67 4.95 19.90 -4.03
C PRO A 67 3.79 19.82 -3.06
N ASP A 68 2.69 20.54 -3.34
CA ASP A 68 1.50 20.58 -2.50
C ASP A 68 0.74 19.25 -2.54
N LYS A 69 0.82 18.52 -3.66
CA LYS A 69 0.25 17.17 -3.78
C LYS A 69 1.03 16.12 -3.00
N ILE A 70 2.31 16.36 -2.71
CA ILE A 70 3.14 15.41 -1.96
C ILE A 70 2.70 15.34 -0.49
N GLU A 71 2.35 16.48 0.10
CA GLU A 71 1.81 16.51 1.47
C GLU A 71 0.49 15.75 1.58
N GLU A 72 -0.41 15.94 0.61
CA GLU A 72 -1.67 15.22 0.55
C GLU A 72 -1.48 13.71 0.34
N ILE A 73 -0.49 13.32 -0.48
CA ILE A 73 -0.10 11.93 -0.66
C ILE A 73 0.37 11.33 0.67
N VAL A 74 1.34 11.98 1.34
CA VAL A 74 1.90 11.45 2.59
C VAL A 74 0.82 11.30 3.65
N LYS A 75 0.00 12.33 3.83
CA LYS A 75 -1.11 12.33 4.80
C LYS A 75 -2.14 11.22 4.55
N ASN A 76 -2.36 10.83 3.29
CA ASN A 76 -3.31 9.79 2.95
C ASN A 76 -2.75 8.36 3.06
N LEU A 77 -1.43 8.22 3.06
CA LEU A 77 -0.73 6.93 3.21
C LEU A 77 -0.38 6.62 4.66
N ASP A 78 -0.15 7.64 5.46
CA ASP A 78 0.06 7.55 6.91
C ASP A 78 -1.26 7.15 7.61
N MET A 79 -1.52 5.85 7.67
CA MET A 79 -2.71 5.28 8.30
C MET A 79 -2.59 5.31 9.83
N GLU A 80 -1.37 5.28 10.35
CA GLU A 80 -1.06 5.34 11.78
C GLU A 80 -1.02 6.77 12.34
N ASN A 81 -1.07 7.79 11.47
CA ASN A 81 -0.95 9.22 11.80
C ASN A 81 0.32 9.57 12.60
N ASN A 82 1.44 8.90 12.30
CA ASN A 82 2.73 9.13 12.96
C ASN A 82 3.60 10.17 12.24
N GLY A 83 3.14 10.70 11.10
CA GLY A 83 3.83 11.69 10.28
C GLY A 83 4.84 11.10 9.27
N ALA A 84 4.90 9.78 9.15
CA ALA A 84 5.77 9.05 8.24
C ALA A 84 5.04 7.84 7.64
N ILE A 85 5.56 7.33 6.52
CA ILE A 85 4.99 6.16 5.85
C ILE A 85 5.89 4.97 6.16
N ASN A 86 5.37 3.97 6.85
CA ASN A 86 6.12 2.75 7.08
C ASN A 86 6.16 1.86 5.81
N TYR A 87 7.02 0.85 5.84
CA TYR A 87 7.20 -0.07 4.72
C TYR A 87 5.89 -0.70 4.22
N ASN A 88 4.99 -1.12 5.11
CA ASN A 88 3.74 -1.77 4.75
C ASN A 88 2.75 -0.79 4.09
N GLU A 89 2.69 0.44 4.60
CA GLU A 89 1.87 1.53 4.04
C GLU A 89 2.36 1.90 2.64
N PHE A 90 3.68 1.97 2.44
CA PHE A 90 4.28 2.23 1.14
C PHE A 90 3.96 1.13 0.13
N LEU A 91 4.14 -0.14 0.50
CA LEU A 91 3.83 -1.27 -0.37
C LEU A 91 2.36 -1.28 -0.77
N ALA A 92 1.43 -1.02 0.17
CA ALA A 92 0.01 -0.96 -0.15
C ALA A 92 -0.30 0.12 -1.21
N ALA A 93 0.37 1.27 -1.11
CA ALA A 93 0.23 2.38 -2.04
C ALA A 93 0.79 2.08 -3.43
N VAL A 94 1.95 1.43 -3.50
CA VAL A 94 2.68 1.17 -4.76
C VAL A 94 2.17 -0.08 -5.48
N LEU A 95 1.76 -1.09 -4.73
CA LEU A 95 1.26 -2.34 -5.27
C LEU A 95 -0.24 -2.32 -5.56
N GLY A 96 -0.97 -1.32 -5.05
CA GLY A 96 -2.42 -1.22 -5.13
C GLY A 96 -3.03 -1.45 -6.51
N GLU A 97 -2.37 -0.99 -7.57
CA GLU A 97 -2.82 -1.21 -8.95
C GLU A 97 -2.30 -2.49 -9.60
N SER A 98 -1.08 -2.90 -9.27
CA SER A 98 -0.46 -4.12 -9.83
C SER A 98 -1.14 -5.36 -9.28
N ILE A 99 -1.38 -5.37 -7.96
CA ILE A 99 -2.09 -6.43 -7.25
C ILE A 99 -3.56 -6.51 -7.69
N ALA A 100 -4.25 -5.37 -7.85
CA ALA A 100 -5.64 -5.36 -8.30
C ALA A 100 -5.84 -5.90 -9.73
N LYS A 101 -4.77 -5.99 -10.52
CA LYS A 101 -4.78 -6.55 -11.88
C LYS A 101 -4.33 -8.00 -11.94
N ASP A 102 -3.71 -8.51 -10.88
CA ASP A 102 -3.27 -9.91 -10.77
C ASP A 102 -4.38 -10.77 -10.14
N TYR A 103 -5.11 -11.51 -10.99
CA TYR A 103 -6.22 -12.36 -10.57
C TYR A 103 -5.79 -13.43 -9.56
N ASN A 104 -4.57 -13.95 -9.64
CA ASN A 104 -4.08 -14.97 -8.69
C ASN A 104 -3.87 -14.35 -7.31
N LYS A 105 -3.30 -13.15 -7.24
CA LYS A 105 -3.12 -12.43 -5.97
C LYS A 105 -4.47 -12.02 -5.37
N VAL A 106 -5.38 -11.46 -6.18
CA VAL A 106 -6.74 -11.13 -5.70
C VAL A 106 -7.48 -12.37 -5.20
N THR A 107 -7.36 -13.51 -5.89
CA THR A 107 -7.96 -14.79 -5.47
C THR A 107 -7.38 -15.30 -4.16
N GLN A 108 -6.07 -15.12 -3.92
CA GLN A 108 -5.44 -15.49 -2.64
C GLN A 108 -5.92 -14.61 -1.49
N ALA A 109 -6.10 -13.31 -1.70
CA ALA A 109 -6.74 -12.45 -0.71
C ALA A 109 -8.17 -12.90 -0.47
N PHE A 110 -8.94 -13.17 -1.52
CA PHE A 110 -10.33 -13.59 -1.39
C PHE A 110 -10.47 -14.83 -0.49
N LYS A 111 -9.65 -15.86 -0.73
CA LYS A 111 -9.59 -17.08 0.11
C LYS A 111 -9.13 -16.86 1.54
N PHE A 112 -8.47 -15.74 1.83
CA PHE A 112 -8.11 -15.41 3.21
C PHE A 112 -9.31 -14.89 3.99
N PHE A 113 -10.17 -14.11 3.33
CA PHE A 113 -11.40 -13.57 3.91
C PHE A 113 -12.52 -14.62 3.93
N ASP A 114 -12.73 -15.34 2.84
CA ASP A 114 -13.67 -16.46 2.70
C ASP A 114 -13.15 -17.68 3.50
N LYS A 115 -13.58 -17.80 4.76
CA LYS A 115 -13.09 -18.82 5.71
C LYS A 115 -13.71 -20.17 5.45
N ASP A 116 -14.98 -20.19 5.06
CA ASP A 116 -15.70 -21.42 4.79
C ASP A 116 -15.53 -21.93 3.34
N ASN A 117 -14.82 -21.16 2.49
CA ASN A 117 -14.57 -21.42 1.08
C ASN A 117 -15.86 -21.55 0.26
N ASN A 118 -16.91 -20.83 0.65
CA ASN A 118 -18.18 -20.87 -0.05
C ASN A 118 -18.22 -19.99 -1.32
N GLY A 119 -17.15 -19.22 -1.58
CA GLY A 119 -17.01 -18.35 -2.73
C GLY A 119 -17.60 -16.95 -2.54
N TYR A 120 -18.04 -16.62 -1.32
CA TYR A 120 -18.56 -15.32 -0.91
C TYR A 120 -17.81 -14.84 0.34
N ILE A 121 -17.77 -13.52 0.55
CA ILE A 121 -17.27 -12.94 1.81
C ILE A 121 -18.48 -12.37 2.52
N GLU A 122 -18.82 -12.99 3.64
CA GLU A 122 -20.03 -12.68 4.39
C GLU A 122 -19.77 -11.66 5.49
N ASP A 123 -20.83 -11.02 5.97
CA ASP A 123 -20.74 -9.90 6.92
C ASP A 123 -19.96 -10.28 8.21
N LYS A 124 -20.05 -11.55 8.61
CA LYS A 124 -19.31 -12.12 9.75
C LYS A 124 -17.82 -12.26 9.44
N GLU A 125 -17.47 -12.84 8.30
CA GLU A 125 -16.09 -13.06 7.87
C GLU A 125 -15.38 -11.72 7.60
N LEU A 126 -16.10 -10.78 7.01
CA LEU A 126 -15.63 -9.42 6.80
C LEU A 126 -15.37 -8.70 8.12
N LYS A 127 -16.27 -8.82 9.10
CA LYS A 127 -16.07 -8.25 10.44
C LYS A 127 -14.85 -8.87 11.12
N GLU A 128 -14.77 -10.20 11.16
CA GLU A 128 -13.63 -10.91 11.75
C GLU A 128 -12.29 -10.47 11.13
N ALA A 129 -12.21 -10.38 9.81
CA ALA A 129 -11.00 -9.98 9.12
C ALA A 129 -10.67 -8.48 9.24
N LEU A 130 -11.66 -7.61 9.50
CA LEU A 130 -11.46 -6.17 9.69
C LEU A 130 -11.27 -5.76 11.16
N THR A 131 -11.62 -6.64 12.11
CA THR A 131 -11.40 -6.46 13.55
C THR A 131 -10.25 -7.30 14.11
N GLY A 132 -9.77 -8.28 13.34
CA GLY A 132 -8.72 -9.22 13.72
C GLY A 132 -7.35 -8.88 13.14
N ALA A 133 -6.77 -7.77 13.60
CA ALA A 133 -5.34 -7.49 13.77
C ALA A 133 -5.18 -6.06 14.30
#